data_AF-A0A932DQK3-F1
#
_entry.id   AF-A0A932DQK3-F1
#
_cell.length_a   1.000
_cell.length_b   1.000
_cell.length_c   1.000
_cell.angle_alpha   90.00
_cell.angle_beta   90.00
_cell.angle_gamma   90.00
#
_symmetry.space_group_name_H-M   'P 1'
#
loop_
_entity.id
_entity.type
_entity.pdbx_description
1 polymer ?
#
loop_
_entity_poly.entity_id
_entity_poly.type
_entity_poly.pdbx_seq_one_letter_code
_entity_poly.pdbx_strand_id
1 'polypeptide(L)' 'SIVPNLVYSGEGADVESSIIDGKIVMENRKILTINVDKILSQAQEAASKIVARLPYKIEPRWPIE' A
#
# COMPACT_ATOMS: atom_id res chain seq x y z
N SER A 1 22.17 6.85 17.10
CA SER A 1 22.30 5.42 17.45
C SER A 1 21.43 4.63 16.47
N ILE A 2 21.85 3.45 16.01
CA ILE A 2 21.21 2.75 14.88
C ILE A 2 19.85 2.14 15.27
N VAL A 3 19.76 1.55 16.48
CA VAL A 3 18.53 0.89 16.96
C VAL A 3 17.37 1.88 17.17
N PRO A 4 17.57 3.05 17.82
CA PRO A 4 16.49 4.05 17.94
C PRO A 4 16.02 4.58 16.59
N ASN A 5 16.91 4.76 15.61
CA ASN A 5 16.53 5.20 14.28
C ASN A 5 15.63 4.16 13.60
N LEU A 6 15.96 2.87 13.72
CA LEU A 6 15.13 1.79 13.18
C LEU A 6 13.73 1.74 13.83
N VAL A 7 13.64 1.94 15.14
CA VAL A 7 12.38 1.78 15.91
C VAL A 7 11.48 3.02 15.83
N TYR A 8 12.06 4.22 15.93
CA TYR A 8 11.30 5.47 16.09
C TYR A 8 11.25 6.32 14.82
N SER A 9 12.17 6.09 13.88
CA SER A 9 12.25 6.89 12.65
C SER A 9 12.10 6.06 11.39
N GLY A 10 12.25 4.74 11.46
CA GLY A 10 12.11 3.85 10.32
C GLY A 10 10.66 3.76 9.85
N GLU A 11 10.48 3.87 8.55
CA GLU A 11 9.20 3.68 7.87
C GLU A 11 9.23 2.47 6.93
N GLY A 12 8.06 1.94 6.57
CA GLY A 12 7.97 0.84 5.61
C GLY A 12 8.57 1.20 4.25
N ALA A 13 8.60 2.50 3.92
CA ALA A 13 9.24 3.01 2.73
C ALA A 13 10.78 3.03 2.82
N ASP A 14 11.43 2.77 3.95
CA ASP A 14 12.89 2.68 4.01
C ASP A 14 13.42 1.33 3.50
N VAL A 15 12.56 0.33 3.34
CA VAL A 15 12.96 -1.01 2.88
C VAL A 15 13.23 -0.98 1.37
N GLU A 16 14.45 -1.39 0.98
CA GLU A 16 14.86 -1.46 -0.43
C GLU A 16 14.59 -2.83 -1.07
N SER A 17 14.90 -3.91 -0.33
CA SER A 17 14.88 -5.29 -0.82
C SER A 17 14.29 -6.25 0.22
N SER A 18 13.63 -7.32 -0.20
CA SER A 18 13.01 -8.32 0.68
C SER A 18 13.11 -9.73 0.11
N ILE A 19 13.40 -10.70 0.99
CA ILE A 19 13.60 -12.11 0.63
C ILE A 19 12.67 -12.96 1.49
N ILE A 20 11.93 -13.88 0.85
CA ILE A 20 11.04 -14.84 1.52
C ILE A 20 11.41 -16.22 1.01
N ASP A 21 11.76 -17.13 1.92
CA ASP A 21 12.13 -18.52 1.59
C ASP A 21 13.22 -18.62 0.50
N GLY A 22 14.26 -17.80 0.63
CA GLY A 22 15.37 -17.74 -0.35
C GLY A 22 15.02 -17.06 -1.68
N LYS A 23 13.77 -16.64 -1.90
CA LYS A 23 13.34 -15.92 -3.11
C LYS A 23 13.31 -14.42 -2.88
N ILE A 24 13.96 -13.65 -3.77
CA ILE A 24 13.85 -12.19 -3.79
C ILE A 24 12.44 -11.83 -4.27
N VAL A 25 11.65 -11.19 -3.39
CA VAL A 25 10.27 -10.77 -3.69
C VAL A 25 10.17 -9.28 -3.98
N MET A 26 11.14 -8.48 -3.50
CA MET A 26 11.31 -7.07 -3.80
C MET A 26 12.80 -6.76 -3.92
N GLU A 27 13.16 -5.95 -4.91
CA GLU A 27 14.53 -5.46 -5.11
C GLU A 27 14.49 -4.05 -5.68
N ASN A 28 15.39 -3.16 -5.25
CA ASN A 28 15.43 -1.76 -5.71
C ASN A 28 14.05 -1.09 -5.62
N ARG A 29 13.30 -1.37 -4.54
CA ARG A 29 11.92 -0.89 -4.30
C ARG A 29 10.88 -1.36 -5.32
N LYS A 30 11.19 -2.36 -6.15
CA LYS A 30 10.28 -2.93 -7.13
C LYS A 30 9.83 -4.32 -6.68
N ILE A 31 8.52 -4.51 -6.59
CA ILE A 31 7.94 -5.81 -6.28
C ILE A 31 8.07 -6.71 -7.52
N LEU A 32 8.64 -7.90 -7.34
CA LEU A 32 8.96 -8.83 -8.43
C LEU A 32 7.88 -9.91 -8.64
N THR A 33 6.94 -10.04 -7.71
CA THR A 33 5.99 -11.16 -7.66
C THR A 33 4.60 -10.83 -8.17
N ILE A 34 4.26 -9.55 -8.33
CA ILE A 34 2.93 -9.07 -8.77
C ILE A 34 3.06 -7.88 -9.71
N ASN A 35 2.04 -7.66 -10.54
CA ASN A 35 1.89 -6.41 -11.29
C ASN A 35 1.15 -5.39 -10.42
N VAL A 36 1.89 -4.42 -9.88
CA VAL A 36 1.38 -3.43 -8.92
C VAL A 36 0.26 -2.58 -9.53
N ASP A 37 0.44 -2.06 -10.75
CA ASP A 37 -0.55 -1.20 -11.41
C ASP A 37 -1.90 -1.92 -11.61
N LYS A 38 -1.84 -3.18 -12.02
CA LYS A 38 -3.04 -4.02 -12.16
C LYS A 38 -3.74 -4.22 -10.83
N ILE A 39 -2.99 -4.53 -9.77
CA ILE A 39 -3.56 -4.75 -8.43
C ILE A 39 -4.19 -3.46 -7.88
N LEU A 40 -3.53 -2.31 -8.05
CA LEU A 40 -4.09 -1.01 -7.65
C LEU A 40 -5.39 -0.68 -8.40
N SER A 41 -5.42 -0.92 -9.72
CA SER A 41 -6.62 -0.74 -10.53
C SER A 41 -7.77 -1.64 -10.05
N GLN A 42 -7.49 -2.92 -9.79
CA GLN A 42 -8.48 -3.88 -9.28
C GLN A 42 -8.99 -3.51 -7.89
N ALA A 43 -8.11 -3.04 -7.00
CA ALA A 43 -8.48 -2.59 -5.67
C ALA A 43 -9.39 -1.35 -5.76
N GLN A 44 -9.07 -0.41 -6.63
CA GLN A 44 -9.90 0.77 -6.86
C GLN A 44 -11.27 0.41 -7.42
N GLU A 45 -11.34 -0.50 -8.38
CA GLU A 45 -12.61 -0.99 -8.95
C GLU A 45 -13.46 -1.68 -7.88
N ALA A 46 -12.84 -2.52 -7.05
CA ALA A 46 -13.51 -3.18 -5.94
C ALA A 46 -14.08 -2.16 -4.94
N ALA A 47 -13.30 -1.13 -4.57
CA ALA A 47 -13.76 -0.05 -3.71
C ALA A 47 -14.96 0.69 -4.32
N SER A 48 -14.89 1.04 -5.62
CA SER A 48 -15.99 1.70 -6.33
C SER A 48 -17.27 0.87 -6.35
N LYS A 49 -17.17 -0.45 -6.54
CA LYS A 49 -18.32 -1.37 -6.48
C LYS A 49 -18.95 -1.42 -5.09
N ILE A 50 -18.13 -1.39 -4.03
CA ILE A 50 -18.63 -1.35 -2.65
C ILE A 50 -19.40 -0.06 -2.42
N VAL A 51 -18.83 1.09 -2.80
CA VAL A 51 -19.48 2.40 -2.65
C VAL A 51 -20.80 2.47 -3.43
N ALA A 52 -20.83 1.97 -4.67
CA ALA A 52 -22.04 1.98 -5.50
C ALA A 52 -23.21 1.15 -4.93
N ARG A 53 -22.94 0.20 -4.03
CA ARG A 53 -23.96 -0.62 -3.37
C ARG A 53 -24.53 0.02 -2.11
N LEU A 54 -23.96 1.11 -1.64
CA LEU A 54 -24.44 1.77 -0.43
C LEU A 54 -25.79 2.46 -0.70
N PRO A 55 -26.76 2.37 0.23
CA PRO A 55 -28.04 3.04 0.08
C PRO A 55 -27.96 4.56 0.33
N TYR A 56 -26.77 5.07 0.70
CA TYR A 56 -26.50 6.48 0.98
C TYR A 56 -25.16 6.90 0.34
N LYS A 57 -25.00 8.19 0.09
CA LYS A 57 -23.73 8.76 -0.40
C LYS A 57 -22.77 8.95 0.78
N ILE A 58 -21.50 8.64 0.55
CA ILE A 58 -20.43 8.96 1.50
C ILE A 58 -20.10 10.43 1.33
N GLU A 59 -20.47 11.24 2.32
CA GLU A 59 -20.02 12.63 2.41
C GLU A 59 -18.82 12.70 3.37
N PRO A 60 -17.72 13.37 2.99
CA PRO A 60 -16.59 13.54 3.88
C PRO A 60 -17.04 14.35 5.10
N ARG A 61 -16.67 13.85 6.29
CA ARG A 61 -17.02 14.48 7.57
C ARG A 61 -16.39 15.86 7.75
N TRP A 62 -15.27 16.12 7.08
CA TRP A 62 -14.61 17.43 7.09
C TRP A 62 -14.96 18.22 5.82
N PRO A 63 -15.23 19.52 5.94
CA PRO A 63 -15.42 20.38 4.78
C PRO A 63 -14.11 20.38 3.97
N ILE A 64 -14.25 20.08 2.68
CA ILE A 64 -13.20 20.25 1.69
C ILE A 64 -13.40 21.68 1.16
N GLU A 65 -12.48 22.59 1.49
CA GLU A 65 -12.39 23.89 0.80
C GLU A 65 -11.91 23.73 -0.63
#